data_AF-A0A1C7MI57-F1
#
_entry.id   AF-A0A1C7MI57-F1
#
_cell.length_a   1.000
_cell.length_b   1.000
_cell.length_c   1.000
_cell.angle_alpha   90.00
_cell.angle_beta   90.00
_cell.angle_gamma   90.00
#
_symmetry.space_group_name_H-M   'P 1'
#
loop_
_entity.id
_entity.type
_entity.pdbx_description
1 polymer ?
#
loop_
_entity_poly.entity_id
_entity_poly.type
_entity_poly.pdbx_seq_one_letter_code
_entity_poly.pdbx_strand_id
1 'polypeptide(L)'
;MLYIEEVRLDGTIIRYQAGRNKMLRGFKDLATTHLLTPRRLRDDFDANPELFCRNVREGTTRIKSRNYPSFMYPEDGYKKGRSDYGLCRGPFLIRCFRHIFTGKRNATVFACVGLKGGPRPVAELNKMSEVTPENIGYVAVLACFILNDQDAWQVDDNKFNSADFYNSLIHLFLNAEWRASTLKWWNEEVFGNNGSDSDDEDNGDNTYVRILAQRTAREAAIEERRRGEEMAQRALEDQICYASENSDEDRGDNGTSGKEDAWDHDSGAEDDSDKDMEELDYPEEGEEERDELDDLPEWF
;
A
#
# COMPACT_ATOMS: atom_id res chain seq x y z
N MET A 1 -5.91 22.56 -13.92
CA MET A 1 -6.05 21.09 -13.78
C MET A 1 -4.75 20.48 -14.26
N LEU A 2 -3.93 19.89 -13.37
CA LEU A 2 -2.51 19.61 -13.64
C LEU A 2 -2.23 18.48 -14.64
N TYR A 3 -3.23 17.66 -14.98
CA TYR A 3 -3.04 16.44 -15.79
C TYR A 3 -3.51 16.56 -17.23
N ILE A 4 -4.16 17.67 -17.60
CA ILE A 4 -4.61 17.92 -18.97
C ILE A 4 -3.43 18.47 -19.75
N GLU A 5 -2.99 17.72 -20.76
CA GLU A 5 -1.86 18.09 -21.60
C GLU A 5 -2.26 19.10 -22.68
N GLU A 6 -1.29 19.89 -23.13
CA GLU A 6 -1.47 20.74 -24.29
C GLU A 6 -1.48 19.88 -25.55
N VAL A 7 -2.46 20.10 -26.42
CA VAL A 7 -2.62 19.36 -27.67
C VAL A 7 -2.33 20.28 -28.83
N ARG A 8 -1.59 19.80 -29.83
CA ARG A 8 -1.28 20.55 -31.06
C ARG A 8 -2.10 19.97 -32.21
N LEU A 9 -3.00 20.77 -32.77
CA LEU A 9 -3.81 20.42 -33.95
C LEU A 9 -3.49 21.41 -35.06
N ASP A 10 -2.89 20.96 -36.17
CA ASP A 10 -2.64 21.76 -37.37
C ASP A 10 -2.13 23.20 -37.12
N GLY A 11 -1.19 23.34 -36.17
CA GLY A 11 -0.58 24.63 -35.80
C GLY A 11 -1.32 25.41 -34.70
N THR A 12 -2.51 24.97 -34.31
CA THR A 12 -3.27 25.50 -33.16
C THR A 12 -2.91 24.72 -31.89
N ILE A 13 -2.66 25.44 -30.81
CA ILE A 13 -2.40 24.83 -29.49
C ILE A 13 -3.68 24.90 -28.66
N ILE A 14 -4.27 23.75 -28.38
CA ILE A 14 -5.37 23.63 -27.42
C ILE A 14 -4.78 23.54 -26.02
N ARG A 15 -5.16 24.52 -25.19
CA ARG A 15 -4.77 24.60 -23.77
C ARG A 15 -6.01 24.66 -22.90
N TYR A 16 -5.92 24.05 -21.73
CA TYR A 16 -6.99 24.12 -20.74
C TYR A 16 -7.19 25.54 -20.22
N GLN A 17 -8.38 26.12 -20.43
CA GLN A 17 -8.74 27.50 -20.08
C GLN A 17 -9.73 27.59 -18.91
N ALA A 18 -10.58 26.58 -18.69
CA ALA A 18 -11.65 26.65 -17.69
C ALA A 18 -11.17 26.90 -16.23
N GLY A 19 -9.92 26.57 -15.92
CA GLY A 19 -9.31 26.89 -14.62
C GLY A 19 -10.06 26.27 -13.44
N ARG A 20 -10.43 27.10 -12.45
CA ARG A 20 -11.23 26.68 -11.29
C ARG A 20 -12.74 26.69 -11.56
N ASN A 21 -13.19 27.29 -12.66
CA ASN A 21 -14.61 27.38 -12.99
C ASN A 21 -15.07 26.09 -13.69
N LYS A 22 -15.68 25.17 -12.93
CA LYS A 22 -16.15 23.88 -13.44
C LYS A 22 -17.20 24.04 -14.53
N MET A 23 -18.05 25.07 -14.46
CA MET A 23 -19.10 25.33 -15.46
C MET A 23 -18.55 25.72 -16.85
N LEU A 24 -17.27 26.07 -16.96
CA LEU A 24 -16.59 26.35 -18.23
C LEU A 24 -15.91 25.12 -18.84
N ARG A 25 -15.95 23.96 -18.18
CA ARG A 25 -15.41 22.69 -18.69
C ARG A 25 -16.40 22.03 -19.67
N GLY A 26 -16.29 20.71 -19.85
CA GLY A 26 -17.15 19.96 -20.76
C GLY A 26 -16.95 20.39 -22.20
N PHE A 27 -18.05 20.64 -22.91
CA PHE A 27 -18.05 21.08 -24.31
C PHE A 27 -17.95 22.61 -24.50
N LYS A 28 -17.51 23.33 -23.45
CA LYS A 28 -17.23 24.78 -23.49
C LYS A 28 -15.73 25.09 -23.52
N ASP A 29 -14.88 24.14 -23.15
CA ASP A 29 -13.42 24.24 -23.18
C ASP A 29 -12.85 23.18 -24.11
N LEU A 30 -12.01 23.60 -25.07
CA LEU A 30 -11.51 22.70 -26.11
C LEU A 30 -10.66 21.55 -25.56
N ALA A 31 -9.92 21.76 -24.46
CA ALA A 31 -9.07 20.73 -23.89
C ALA A 31 -9.90 19.65 -23.18
N THR A 32 -10.96 20.05 -22.46
CA THR A 32 -11.90 19.07 -21.88
C THR A 32 -12.77 18.41 -22.94
N THR A 33 -13.19 19.13 -23.97
CA THR A 33 -13.88 18.53 -25.13
C THR A 33 -13.00 17.49 -25.80
N HIS A 34 -11.71 17.79 -25.98
CA HIS A 34 -10.76 16.84 -26.53
C HIS A 34 -10.81 15.56 -25.69
N LEU A 35 -10.63 15.61 -24.37
CA LEU A 35 -10.66 14.39 -23.55
C LEU A 35 -12.02 13.66 -23.54
N LEU A 36 -13.14 14.39 -23.52
CA LEU A 36 -14.50 13.82 -23.42
C LEU A 36 -15.07 13.29 -24.73
N THR A 37 -14.65 13.83 -25.87
CA THR A 37 -15.17 13.42 -27.16
C THR A 37 -14.88 11.94 -27.38
N PRO A 38 -15.89 11.12 -27.76
CA PRO A 38 -15.65 9.72 -28.05
C PRO A 38 -14.58 9.55 -29.11
N ARG A 39 -13.67 8.60 -28.92
CA ARG A 39 -12.51 8.48 -29.82
C ARG A 39 -12.90 8.26 -31.29
N ARG A 40 -14.05 7.62 -31.55
CA ARG A 40 -14.63 7.45 -32.89
C ARG A 40 -14.97 8.77 -33.60
N LEU A 41 -15.31 9.82 -32.84
CA LEU A 41 -15.69 11.14 -33.35
C LEU A 41 -14.56 12.16 -33.19
N ARG A 42 -13.37 11.70 -32.76
CA ARG A 42 -12.27 12.60 -32.48
C ARG A 42 -11.75 13.28 -33.74
N ASP A 43 -11.65 12.55 -34.84
CA ASP A 43 -11.20 13.13 -36.12
C ASP A 43 -12.14 14.26 -36.59
N ASP A 44 -13.46 14.16 -36.32
CA ASP A 44 -14.43 15.23 -36.61
C ASP A 44 -14.20 16.46 -35.72
N PHE A 45 -13.82 16.25 -34.45
CA PHE A 45 -13.42 17.32 -33.55
C PHE A 45 -12.13 17.98 -34.02
N ASP A 46 -11.10 17.21 -34.38
CA ASP A 46 -9.80 17.75 -34.78
C ASP A 46 -9.90 18.59 -36.06
N ALA A 47 -10.79 18.21 -36.98
CA ALA A 47 -11.03 18.95 -38.22
C ALA A 47 -11.65 20.34 -38.00
N ASN A 48 -12.53 20.49 -36.99
CA ASN A 48 -13.12 21.79 -36.63
C ASN A 48 -13.62 21.79 -35.17
N PRO A 49 -12.73 22.09 -34.19
CA PRO A 49 -13.05 21.99 -32.77
C PRO A 49 -14.23 22.85 -32.35
N GLU A 50 -14.30 24.10 -32.84
CA GLU A 50 -15.35 25.06 -32.49
C GLU A 50 -16.72 24.63 -33.02
N LEU A 51 -16.79 24.20 -34.28
CA LEU A 51 -18.01 23.71 -34.89
C LEU A 51 -18.50 22.44 -34.18
N PHE A 52 -17.59 21.52 -33.88
CA PHE A 52 -17.92 20.29 -33.16
C PHE A 52 -18.51 20.60 -31.78
N CYS A 53 -17.86 21.46 -31.00
CA CYS A 53 -18.36 21.87 -29.68
C CYS A 53 -19.75 22.51 -29.77
N ARG A 54 -19.98 23.38 -30.76
CA ARG A 54 -21.30 23.98 -31.00
C ARG A 54 -22.36 22.91 -31.29
N ASN A 55 -22.07 22.00 -32.22
CA ASN A 55 -23.00 20.92 -32.61
C ASN A 55 -23.33 19.98 -31.45
N VAL A 56 -22.40 19.73 -30.53
CA VAL A 56 -22.67 18.93 -29.32
C VAL A 56 -23.58 19.70 -28.36
N ARG A 57 -23.30 20.99 -28.11
CA ARG A 57 -24.11 21.82 -27.20
C ARG A 57 -25.53 22.05 -27.69
N GLU A 58 -25.72 22.18 -29.01
CA GLU A 58 -27.03 22.30 -29.66
C GLU A 58 -27.76 20.96 -29.79
N GLY A 59 -27.09 19.84 -29.51
CA GLY A 59 -27.68 18.49 -29.55
C GLY A 59 -27.75 17.85 -30.94
N THR A 60 -27.15 18.47 -31.96
CA THR A 60 -26.97 17.90 -33.30
C THR A 60 -26.06 16.66 -33.25
N THR A 61 -24.99 16.73 -32.46
CA THR A 61 -24.10 15.60 -32.19
C THR A 61 -24.40 15.02 -30.82
N ARG A 62 -25.02 13.83 -30.78
CA ARG A 62 -25.38 13.17 -29.52
C ARG A 62 -24.30 12.19 -29.09
N ILE A 63 -23.73 12.43 -27.91
CA ILE A 63 -22.75 11.55 -27.26
C ILE A 63 -23.48 10.82 -26.12
N LYS A 64 -23.53 9.49 -26.20
CA LYS A 64 -24.17 8.62 -25.20
C LYS A 64 -23.13 7.98 -24.28
N SER A 65 -23.57 7.47 -23.13
CA SER A 65 -22.70 6.79 -22.15
C SER A 65 -21.84 5.68 -22.74
N ARG A 66 -22.36 4.88 -23.68
CA ARG A 66 -21.60 3.77 -24.30
C ARG A 66 -20.55 4.21 -25.33
N ASN A 67 -20.45 5.51 -25.61
CA ASN A 67 -19.41 6.05 -26.48
C ASN A 67 -18.20 6.42 -25.62
N TYR A 68 -17.22 5.52 -25.53
CA TYR A 68 -16.05 5.71 -24.67
C TYR A 68 -15.24 6.98 -25.03
N PRO A 69 -15.03 7.89 -24.05
CA PRO A 69 -14.25 9.11 -24.25
C PRO A 69 -12.81 8.86 -24.70
N SER A 70 -12.21 9.86 -25.36
CA SER A 70 -10.82 9.78 -25.84
C SER A 70 -9.81 9.60 -24.71
N PHE A 71 -10.06 10.15 -23.51
CA PHE A 71 -9.14 9.99 -22.38
C PHE A 71 -8.94 8.52 -21.94
N MET A 72 -9.82 7.61 -22.36
CA MET A 72 -9.70 6.19 -22.07
C MET A 72 -8.70 5.47 -23.00
N TYR A 73 -8.25 6.12 -24.07
CA TYR A 73 -7.34 5.57 -25.05
C TYR A 73 -6.00 6.31 -25.01
N PRO A 74 -4.89 5.64 -25.33
CA PRO A 74 -3.69 6.34 -25.77
C PRO A 74 -3.95 7.03 -27.11
N GLU A 75 -3.17 8.06 -27.43
CA GLU A 75 -3.37 8.89 -28.64
C GLU A 75 -3.38 8.03 -29.92
N ASP A 76 -2.41 7.13 -30.04
CA ASP A 76 -2.29 6.15 -31.15
C ASP A 76 -3.03 4.83 -30.88
N GLY A 77 -3.84 4.81 -29.82
CA GLY A 77 -4.43 3.61 -29.26
C GLY A 77 -5.70 3.12 -29.93
N TYR A 78 -6.26 3.83 -30.91
CA TYR A 78 -7.58 3.52 -31.45
C TYR A 78 -7.54 2.98 -32.88
N LYS A 79 -8.20 1.84 -33.12
CA LYS A 79 -8.29 1.21 -34.45
C LYS A 79 -9.75 1.11 -34.89
N LYS A 80 -10.09 1.66 -36.06
CA LYS A 80 -11.48 1.75 -36.59
C LYS A 80 -12.20 0.41 -36.81
N GLY A 81 -11.52 -0.74 -36.68
CA GLY A 81 -12.12 -2.08 -36.68
C GLY A 81 -11.89 -2.91 -35.41
N ARG A 82 -11.13 -2.38 -34.44
CA ARG A 82 -10.87 -2.98 -33.12
C ARG A 82 -10.91 -1.87 -32.07
N SER A 83 -12.12 -1.48 -31.69
CA SER A 83 -12.36 -0.36 -30.77
C SER A 83 -11.98 -0.67 -29.32
N ASP A 84 -11.76 -1.94 -28.98
CA ASP A 84 -11.24 -2.42 -27.70
C ASP A 84 -9.71 -2.31 -27.60
N TYR A 85 -9.02 -2.15 -28.73
CA TYR A 85 -7.58 -1.91 -28.76
C TYR A 85 -7.28 -0.61 -28.01
N GLY A 86 -6.35 -0.66 -27.05
CA GLY A 86 -5.94 0.49 -26.25
C GLY A 86 -6.99 1.05 -25.27
N LEU A 87 -8.21 0.51 -25.24
CA LEU A 87 -9.25 0.96 -24.32
C LEU A 87 -8.81 0.71 -22.86
N CYS A 88 -9.13 1.66 -21.99
CA CYS A 88 -8.69 1.73 -20.59
C CYS A 88 -7.18 1.92 -20.39
N ARG A 89 -6.42 2.32 -21.41
CA ARG A 89 -4.96 2.55 -21.32
C ARG A 89 -4.56 3.98 -21.62
N GLY A 90 -5.50 4.92 -21.49
CA GLY A 90 -5.26 6.33 -21.72
C GLY A 90 -4.40 6.99 -20.63
N PRO A 91 -3.40 7.82 -20.99
CA PRO A 91 -2.52 8.47 -20.02
C PRO A 91 -3.26 9.29 -18.97
N PHE A 92 -4.30 10.03 -19.36
CA PHE A 92 -5.09 10.82 -18.42
C PHE A 92 -5.78 9.94 -17.35
N LEU A 93 -6.33 8.79 -17.76
CA LEU A 93 -6.97 7.84 -16.86
C LEU A 93 -5.97 7.28 -15.82
N ILE A 94 -4.76 6.93 -16.27
CA ILE A 94 -3.67 6.47 -15.39
C ILE A 94 -3.31 7.54 -14.37
N ARG A 95 -3.18 8.81 -14.80
CA ARG A 95 -2.87 9.92 -13.89
C ARG A 95 -3.95 10.12 -12.84
N CYS A 96 -5.23 10.04 -13.24
CA CYS A 96 -6.36 10.08 -12.31
C CYS A 96 -6.31 8.93 -11.30
N PHE A 97 -6.04 7.71 -11.78
CA PHE A 97 -5.92 6.53 -10.93
C PHE A 97 -4.81 6.69 -9.90
N ARG A 98 -3.62 7.05 -10.36
CA ARG A 98 -2.44 7.28 -9.51
C ARG A 98 -2.70 8.39 -8.50
N HIS A 99 -3.36 9.47 -8.91
CA HIS A 99 -3.72 10.55 -7.99
C HIS A 99 -4.57 10.06 -6.81
N ILE A 100 -5.57 9.22 -7.09
CA ILE A 100 -6.51 8.70 -6.09
C ILE A 100 -5.86 7.63 -5.21
N PHE A 101 -5.28 6.60 -5.83
CA PHE A 101 -4.83 5.41 -5.11
C PHE A 101 -3.38 5.49 -4.63
N THR A 102 -2.49 6.07 -5.44
CA THR A 102 -1.04 6.14 -5.14
C THR A 102 -0.59 7.51 -4.63
N GLY A 103 -1.49 8.49 -4.62
CA GLY A 103 -1.24 9.86 -4.18
C GLY A 103 -0.76 10.81 -5.28
N LYS A 104 -0.99 12.11 -5.06
CA LYS A 104 -0.77 13.19 -6.04
C LYS A 104 0.63 13.24 -6.66
N ARG A 105 1.67 12.93 -5.89
CA ARG A 105 3.07 12.98 -6.36
C ARG A 105 3.39 11.90 -7.38
N ASN A 106 2.77 10.73 -7.22
CA ASN A 106 2.94 9.61 -8.13
C ASN A 106 2.12 9.78 -9.42
N ALA A 107 1.21 10.76 -9.50
CA ALA A 107 0.33 10.93 -10.65
C ALA A 107 1.06 11.23 -11.97
N THR A 108 2.26 11.81 -11.93
CA THR A 108 3.00 12.23 -13.16
C THR A 108 4.32 11.49 -13.35
N VAL A 109 4.65 10.57 -12.45
CA VAL A 109 5.94 9.93 -12.35
C VAL A 109 5.75 8.44 -12.63
N PHE A 110 6.64 7.82 -13.42
CA PHE A 110 6.60 6.38 -13.70
C PHE A 110 6.85 5.57 -12.42
N ALA A 111 6.26 4.37 -12.33
CA ALA A 111 6.29 3.53 -11.12
C ALA A 111 7.71 3.22 -10.58
N CYS A 112 8.74 3.31 -11.43
CA CYS A 112 10.14 3.02 -11.06
C CYS A 112 10.83 4.11 -10.22
N VAL A 113 10.26 5.31 -10.08
CA VAL A 113 10.90 6.38 -9.30
C VAL A 113 10.28 6.41 -7.91
N GLY A 114 10.94 5.74 -6.97
CA GLY A 114 10.54 5.69 -5.56
C GLY A 114 10.57 7.07 -4.89
N LEU A 115 9.50 7.83 -5.04
CA LEU A 115 9.30 9.09 -4.33
C LEU A 115 8.82 8.78 -2.90
N LYS A 116 9.77 8.51 -2.00
CA LYS A 116 9.49 8.32 -0.57
C LYS A 116 9.16 9.67 0.09
N GLY A 117 7.98 9.76 0.71
CA GLY A 117 7.56 10.87 1.57
C GLY A 117 6.09 11.28 1.34
N GLY A 118 5.40 11.70 2.40
CA GLY A 118 3.97 12.08 2.39
C GLY A 118 3.06 11.16 3.18
N PRO A 119 1.76 11.52 3.33
CA PRO A 119 0.76 10.60 3.87
C PRO A 119 0.74 9.30 3.08
N ARG A 120 0.50 8.18 3.78
CA ARG A 120 0.39 6.86 3.14
C ARG A 120 -0.68 6.89 2.04
N PRO A 121 -0.37 6.42 0.82
CA PRO A 121 -1.36 6.33 -0.25
C PRO A 121 -2.56 5.45 0.14
N VAL A 122 -3.71 5.71 -0.47
CA VAL A 122 -4.94 4.91 -0.27
C VAL A 122 -4.69 3.43 -0.59
N ALA A 123 -3.88 3.12 -1.59
CA ALA A 123 -3.50 1.76 -1.93
C ALA A 123 -2.73 1.08 -0.77
N GLU A 124 -1.78 1.78 -0.14
CA GLU A 124 -1.03 1.25 1.01
C GLU A 124 -1.94 1.08 2.22
N LEU A 125 -2.79 2.08 2.50
CA LEU A 125 -3.73 2.05 3.62
C LEU A 125 -4.72 0.89 3.54
N ASN A 126 -5.22 0.61 2.34
CA ASN A 126 -6.20 -0.47 2.09
C ASN A 126 -5.53 -1.79 1.67
N LYS A 127 -4.20 -1.89 1.74
CA LYS A 127 -3.43 -3.08 1.31
C LYS A 127 -3.77 -3.54 -0.11
N MET A 128 -4.04 -2.59 -1.00
CA MET A 128 -4.34 -2.84 -2.40
C MET A 128 -3.05 -3.21 -3.13
N SER A 129 -2.92 -4.50 -3.45
CA SER A 129 -1.79 -5.07 -4.21
C SER A 129 -2.06 -5.19 -5.71
N GLU A 130 -3.32 -5.13 -6.12
CA GLU A 130 -3.72 -5.29 -7.51
C GLU A 130 -4.85 -4.33 -7.92
N VAL A 131 -4.83 -3.95 -9.19
CA VAL A 131 -5.89 -3.17 -9.82
C VAL A 131 -7.03 -4.10 -10.23
N THR A 132 -8.26 -3.75 -9.86
CA THR A 132 -9.47 -4.47 -10.27
C THR A 132 -10.22 -3.72 -11.38
N PRO A 133 -11.08 -4.40 -12.15
CA PRO A 133 -11.98 -3.76 -13.12
C PRO A 133 -12.83 -2.64 -12.51
N GLU A 134 -13.30 -2.85 -11.27
CA GLU A 134 -14.12 -1.90 -10.51
C GLU A 134 -13.35 -0.62 -10.21
N ASN A 135 -12.06 -0.73 -9.87
CA ASN A 135 -11.20 0.44 -9.63
C ASN A 135 -11.04 1.26 -10.92
N ILE A 136 -10.81 0.61 -12.06
CA ILE A 136 -10.71 1.29 -13.36
C ILE A 136 -12.04 1.97 -13.72
N GLY A 137 -13.17 1.27 -13.54
CA GLY A 137 -14.50 1.82 -13.79
C GLY A 137 -14.82 3.02 -12.92
N TYR A 138 -14.54 2.93 -11.63
CA TYR A 138 -14.74 4.02 -10.67
C TYR A 138 -13.96 5.27 -11.09
N VAL A 139 -12.66 5.12 -11.38
CA VAL A 139 -11.81 6.24 -11.81
C VAL A 139 -12.26 6.79 -13.16
N ALA A 140 -12.73 5.95 -14.09
CA ALA A 140 -13.23 6.42 -15.38
C ALA A 140 -14.48 7.30 -15.22
N VAL A 141 -15.40 6.95 -14.32
CA VAL A 141 -16.59 7.78 -14.05
C VAL A 141 -16.17 9.10 -13.40
N LEU A 142 -15.26 9.06 -12.42
CA LEU A 142 -14.71 10.28 -11.82
C LEU A 142 -14.01 11.15 -12.85
N ALA A 143 -13.25 10.56 -13.78
CA ALA A 143 -12.61 11.26 -14.89
C ALA A 143 -13.62 11.98 -15.79
N CYS A 144 -14.76 11.34 -16.11
CA CYS A 144 -15.86 12.01 -16.80
C CYS A 144 -16.38 13.21 -16.01
N PHE A 145 -16.65 13.04 -14.71
CA PHE A 145 -17.20 14.09 -13.86
C PHE A 145 -16.25 15.27 -13.66
N ILE A 146 -14.93 15.05 -13.55
CA ILE A 146 -13.97 16.16 -13.40
C ILE A 146 -13.82 16.96 -14.70
N LEU A 147 -14.05 16.33 -15.85
CA LEU A 147 -13.94 16.95 -17.17
C LEU A 147 -15.23 17.62 -17.64
N ASN A 148 -16.40 17.21 -17.13
CA ASN A 148 -17.69 17.80 -17.52
C ASN A 148 -17.95 19.14 -16.81
N ASP A 149 -19.06 19.79 -17.19
CA ASP A 149 -19.50 21.09 -16.67
C ASP A 149 -20.59 21.01 -15.61
N GLN A 150 -20.96 19.81 -15.14
CA GLN A 150 -21.89 19.63 -14.03
C GLN A 150 -21.29 20.23 -12.76
N ASP A 151 -22.06 20.84 -11.89
CA ASP A 151 -21.58 21.39 -10.62
C ASP A 151 -21.58 20.34 -9.50
N ALA A 152 -22.66 19.56 -9.42
CA ALA A 152 -22.85 18.49 -8.46
C ALA A 152 -22.88 17.11 -9.13
N TRP A 153 -22.56 16.07 -8.36
CA TRP A 153 -22.65 14.70 -8.83
C TRP A 153 -24.12 14.30 -9.04
N GLN A 154 -24.45 13.85 -10.25
CA GLN A 154 -25.76 13.33 -10.60
C GLN A 154 -25.58 12.04 -11.43
N VAL A 155 -26.40 11.04 -11.14
CA VAL A 155 -26.33 9.74 -11.84
C VAL A 155 -26.75 9.87 -13.31
N ASP A 156 -27.75 10.71 -13.58
CA ASP A 156 -28.25 11.01 -14.91
C ASP A 156 -28.34 12.53 -15.11
N ASP A 157 -27.63 13.03 -16.12
CA ASP A 157 -27.64 14.45 -16.52
C ASP A 157 -28.56 14.73 -17.72
N ASN A 158 -29.45 13.79 -18.07
CA ASN A 158 -30.18 13.72 -19.35
C ASN A 158 -29.28 13.60 -20.61
N LYS A 159 -27.97 13.81 -20.48
CA LYS A 159 -26.98 13.75 -21.55
C LYS A 159 -26.07 12.53 -21.41
N PHE A 160 -25.71 12.19 -20.17
CA PHE A 160 -24.80 11.12 -19.83
C PHE A 160 -25.27 10.45 -18.53
N ASN A 161 -25.44 9.13 -18.59
CA ASN A 161 -25.73 8.31 -17.43
C ASN A 161 -24.44 7.61 -16.98
N SER A 162 -23.97 7.97 -15.79
CA SER A 162 -22.70 7.50 -15.20
C SER A 162 -22.76 6.03 -14.77
N ALA A 163 -23.94 5.55 -14.33
CA ALA A 163 -24.14 4.15 -13.97
C ALA A 163 -24.10 3.25 -15.20
N ASP A 164 -24.77 3.66 -16.29
CA ASP A 164 -24.72 2.94 -17.57
C ASP A 164 -23.30 2.87 -18.14
N PHE A 165 -22.55 3.97 -18.01
CA PHE A 165 -21.13 3.99 -18.41
C PHE A 165 -20.31 2.99 -17.62
N TYR A 166 -20.39 3.04 -16.28
CA TYR A 166 -19.71 2.10 -15.39
C TYR A 166 -20.06 0.65 -15.72
N ASN A 167 -21.36 0.32 -15.76
CA ASN A 167 -21.84 -1.03 -16.03
C ASN A 167 -21.37 -1.52 -17.41
N SER A 168 -21.43 -0.67 -18.44
CA SER A 168 -20.94 -1.03 -19.76
C SER A 168 -19.44 -1.36 -19.77
N LEU A 169 -18.65 -0.67 -18.93
CA LEU A 169 -17.23 -0.94 -18.79
C LEU A 169 -16.98 -2.27 -18.07
N ILE A 170 -17.66 -2.52 -16.96
CA ILE A 170 -17.55 -3.79 -16.22
C ILE A 170 -17.97 -4.97 -17.11
N HIS A 171 -18.99 -4.79 -17.94
CA HIS A 171 -19.40 -5.80 -18.92
C HIS A 171 -18.29 -6.13 -19.94
N LEU A 172 -17.45 -5.18 -20.35
CA LEU A 172 -16.31 -5.48 -21.23
C LEU A 172 -15.27 -6.38 -20.54
N PHE A 173 -15.08 -6.20 -19.23
CA PHE A 173 -14.19 -7.05 -18.45
C PHE A 173 -14.69 -8.49 -18.28
N LEU A 174 -15.91 -8.84 -18.69
CA LEU A 174 -16.37 -10.24 -18.69
C LEU A 174 -15.56 -11.12 -19.66
N ASN A 175 -14.93 -10.53 -20.69
CA ASN A 175 -13.99 -11.25 -21.54
C ASN A 175 -12.69 -11.55 -20.77
N ALA A 176 -12.43 -12.83 -20.51
CA ALA A 176 -11.31 -13.27 -19.68
C ALA A 176 -9.92 -12.90 -20.25
N GLU A 177 -9.73 -13.03 -21.56
CA GLU A 177 -8.46 -12.72 -22.23
C GLU A 177 -8.16 -11.21 -22.17
N TRP A 178 -9.16 -10.40 -22.50
CA TRP A 178 -9.04 -8.95 -22.46
C TRP A 178 -8.86 -8.42 -21.03
N ARG A 179 -9.59 -8.98 -20.05
CA ARG A 179 -9.42 -8.68 -18.63
C ARG A 179 -8.01 -8.98 -18.17
N ALA A 180 -7.52 -10.20 -18.40
CA ALA A 180 -6.19 -10.61 -17.95
C ALA A 180 -5.09 -9.72 -18.55
N SER A 181 -5.14 -9.46 -19.87
CA SER A 181 -4.17 -8.59 -20.54
C SER A 181 -4.20 -7.15 -20.00
N THR A 182 -5.39 -6.62 -19.76
CA THR A 182 -5.56 -5.23 -19.30
C THR A 182 -5.14 -5.07 -17.85
N LEU A 183 -5.55 -5.97 -16.94
CA LEU A 183 -5.17 -5.90 -15.54
C LEU A 183 -3.67 -6.16 -15.32
N LYS A 184 -3.07 -7.07 -16.09
CA LYS A 184 -1.61 -7.28 -16.07
C LYS A 184 -0.88 -5.97 -16.39
N TRP A 185 -1.27 -5.31 -17.49
CA TRP A 185 -0.68 -4.03 -17.88
C TRP A 185 -0.89 -2.93 -16.82
N TRP A 186 -2.07 -2.87 -16.20
CA TRP A 186 -2.35 -1.90 -15.13
C TRP A 186 -1.50 -2.14 -13.88
N ASN A 187 -1.32 -3.39 -13.47
CA ASN A 187 -0.48 -3.74 -12.33
C ASN A 187 1.00 -3.41 -12.58
N GLU A 188 1.49 -3.67 -13.80
CA GLU A 188 2.83 -3.25 -14.23
C GLU A 188 2.97 -1.72 -14.20
N GLU A 189 1.99 -0.99 -14.74
CA GLU A 189 2.05 0.47 -14.85
C GLU A 189 1.94 1.20 -13.50
N VAL A 190 1.11 0.68 -12.57
CA VAL A 190 0.82 1.31 -11.28
C VAL A 190 1.81 0.87 -10.21
N PHE A 191 2.03 -0.44 -10.08
CA PHE A 191 2.83 -1.02 -8.99
C PHE A 191 4.25 -1.39 -9.42
N GLY A 192 4.57 -1.34 -10.72
CA GLY A 192 5.91 -1.70 -11.21
C GLY A 192 6.20 -3.19 -11.13
N ASN A 193 5.17 -4.02 -10.95
CA ASN A 193 5.33 -5.45 -10.77
C ASN A 193 5.61 -6.11 -12.13
N ASN A 194 6.86 -6.05 -12.58
CA ASN A 194 7.36 -6.97 -13.58
C ASN A 194 7.25 -8.36 -12.94
N GLY A 195 6.58 -9.31 -13.59
CA GLY A 195 6.47 -10.68 -13.09
C GLY A 195 7.81 -11.43 -13.03
N SER A 196 8.71 -11.03 -12.15
CA SER A 196 9.46 -11.96 -11.32
C SER A 196 8.47 -12.37 -10.22
N ASP A 197 8.02 -13.61 -10.10
CA ASP A 197 8.87 -14.73 -9.67
C ASP A 197 10.20 -14.24 -9.09
N SER A 198 10.09 -13.37 -8.08
CA SER A 198 10.87 -13.57 -6.88
C SER A 198 10.03 -14.56 -6.06
N ASP A 199 10.21 -15.88 -6.17
CA ASP A 199 11.42 -16.63 -5.80
C ASP A 199 12.54 -15.78 -5.18
N ASP A 200 12.17 -14.79 -4.34
CA ASP A 200 12.97 -14.47 -3.17
C ASP A 200 12.61 -15.57 -2.18
N GLU A 201 13.04 -16.80 -2.49
CA GLU A 201 13.55 -17.66 -1.43
C GLU A 201 14.53 -16.77 -0.68
N ASP A 202 14.10 -16.27 0.48
CA ASP A 202 14.91 -15.60 1.49
C ASP A 202 16.21 -16.37 1.59
N ASN A 203 17.22 -15.91 0.84
CA ASN A 203 18.51 -16.58 0.74
C ASN A 203 19.00 -16.71 2.18
N GLY A 204 19.09 -17.95 2.67
CA GLY A 204 19.08 -18.32 4.10
C GLY A 204 20.21 -17.79 4.98
N ASP A 205 20.89 -16.72 4.59
CA ASP A 205 21.85 -15.95 5.36
C ASP A 205 21.34 -14.52 5.60
N ASN A 206 20.24 -14.39 6.35
CA ASN A 206 19.83 -13.11 6.90
C ASN A 206 20.22 -12.99 8.38
N THR A 207 20.35 -11.75 8.86
CA THR A 207 20.80 -11.46 10.23
C THR A 207 19.94 -12.13 11.29
N TYR A 208 18.64 -12.32 11.03
CA TYR A 208 17.73 -12.98 11.96
C TYR A 208 18.07 -14.48 12.13
N VAL A 209 18.32 -15.20 11.03
CA VAL A 209 18.78 -16.60 11.05
C VAL A 209 20.12 -16.73 11.77
N ARG A 210 21.06 -15.80 11.54
CA ARG A 210 22.35 -15.78 12.25
C ARG A 210 22.20 -15.56 13.76
N ILE A 211 21.30 -14.67 14.16
CA ILE A 211 21.02 -14.41 15.58
C ILE A 211 20.41 -15.65 16.25
N LEU A 212 19.47 -16.35 15.59
CA LEU A 212 18.90 -17.59 16.11
C LEU A 212 19.95 -18.69 16.27
N ALA A 213 20.79 -18.93 15.27
CA ALA A 213 21.86 -19.91 15.32
C ALA A 213 22.91 -19.59 16.42
N GLN A 214 23.20 -18.30 16.65
CA GLN A 214 24.08 -17.89 17.74
C GLN A 214 23.45 -18.13 19.12
N ARG A 215 22.14 -17.93 19.27
CA ARG A 215 21.43 -18.18 20.53
C ARG A 215 21.39 -19.68 20.86
N THR A 216 21.02 -20.52 19.90
CA THR A 216 20.98 -21.98 20.10
C THR A 216 22.37 -22.55 20.41
N ALA A 217 23.43 -22.07 19.75
CA ALA A 217 24.79 -22.50 20.04
C ALA A 217 25.26 -22.07 21.44
N ARG A 218 24.86 -20.89 21.93
CA ARG A 218 25.17 -20.44 23.28
C ARG A 218 24.44 -21.27 24.33
N GLU A 219 23.16 -21.55 24.11
CA GLU A 219 22.35 -22.40 24.99
C GLU A 219 22.94 -23.83 25.08
N ALA A 220 23.32 -24.42 23.95
CA ALA A 220 23.96 -25.74 23.92
C ALA A 220 25.32 -25.75 24.64
N ALA A 221 26.12 -24.69 24.50
CA ALA A 221 27.41 -24.59 25.19
C ALA A 221 27.26 -24.39 26.71
N ILE A 222 26.22 -23.69 27.15
CA ILE A 222 25.87 -23.56 28.57
C ILE A 222 25.44 -24.92 29.13
N GLU A 223 24.61 -25.66 28.39
CA GLU A 223 24.11 -26.97 28.79
C GLU A 223 25.22 -28.04 28.85
N GLU A 224 26.14 -28.05 27.89
CA GLU A 224 27.32 -28.93 27.92
C GLU A 224 28.24 -28.62 29.09
N ARG A 225 28.44 -27.34 29.42
CA ARG A 225 29.21 -26.94 30.61
C ARG A 225 28.53 -27.43 31.88
N ARG A 226 27.23 -27.20 32.01
CA ARG A 226 26.42 -27.65 33.15
C ARG A 226 26.50 -29.17 33.31
N ARG A 227 26.39 -29.92 32.21
CA ARG A 227 26.50 -31.38 32.19
C ARG A 227 27.90 -31.88 32.54
N GLY A 228 28.94 -31.18 32.09
CA GLY A 228 30.33 -31.45 32.46
C GLY A 228 30.61 -31.20 33.93
N GLU A 229 30.08 -30.10 34.48
CA GLU A 229 30.15 -29.77 35.91
C GLU A 229 29.41 -30.81 36.77
N GLU A 230 28.19 -31.23 36.37
CA GLU A 230 27.45 -32.31 37.04
C GLU A 230 28.19 -33.66 37.01
N MET A 231 28.83 -33.99 35.88
CA MET A 231 29.60 -35.23 35.76
C MET A 231 30.87 -35.21 36.62
N ALA A 232 31.55 -34.06 36.68
CA ALA A 232 32.70 -33.87 37.56
C ALA A 232 32.30 -33.95 39.03
N GLN A 233 31.14 -33.37 39.39
CA GLN A 233 30.61 -33.44 40.74
C GLN A 233 30.23 -34.86 41.15
N ARG A 234 29.57 -35.63 40.27
CA ARG A 234 29.32 -37.07 40.51
C ARG A 234 30.60 -37.89 40.62
N ALA A 235 31.60 -37.64 39.77
CA ALA A 235 32.87 -38.35 39.85
C ALA A 235 33.60 -38.06 41.17
N LEU A 236 33.50 -36.84 41.69
CA LEU A 236 34.02 -36.46 43.00
C LEU A 236 33.24 -37.16 44.12
N GLU A 237 31.91 -37.20 44.05
CA GLU A 237 31.06 -37.92 45.00
C GLU A 237 31.34 -39.42 45.02
N ASP A 238 31.48 -40.07 43.86
CA ASP A 238 31.85 -41.49 43.74
C ASP A 238 33.24 -41.75 44.31
N GLN A 239 34.20 -40.85 44.09
CA GLN A 239 35.55 -40.95 44.64
C GLN A 239 35.56 -40.78 46.17
N ILE A 240 34.69 -39.94 46.72
CA ILE A 240 34.47 -39.79 48.17
C ILE A 240 33.79 -41.04 48.75
N CYS A 241 32.75 -41.58 48.12
CA CYS A 241 32.07 -42.82 48.54
C CYS A 241 33.04 -44.03 48.54
N TYR A 242 33.86 -44.17 47.50
CA TYR A 242 34.87 -45.23 47.41
C TYR A 242 35.98 -45.08 48.46
N ALA A 243 36.37 -43.85 48.80
CA ALA A 243 37.33 -43.60 49.89
C ALA A 243 36.72 -43.90 51.27
N SER A 244 35.42 -43.66 51.45
CA SER A 244 34.64 -44.00 52.64
C SER A 244 34.54 -45.52 52.83
N GLU A 245 34.21 -46.28 51.77
CA GLU A 245 34.09 -47.75 51.83
C GLU A 245 35.42 -48.49 52.04
N ASN A 246 36.56 -47.88 51.70
CA ASN A 246 37.89 -48.46 51.94
C ASN A 246 38.57 -47.98 53.24
N SER A 247 37.83 -47.26 54.10
CA SER A 247 38.35 -46.72 55.37
C SER A 247 37.95 -47.52 56.62
N ASP A 248 37.32 -48.69 56.47
CA ASP A 248 36.93 -49.58 57.58
C ASP A 248 37.97 -50.70 57.90
N GLU A 249 39.25 -50.46 57.59
CA GLU A 249 40.37 -51.26 58.13
C GLU A 249 41.55 -50.37 58.56
N ASP A 250 41.39 -49.54 59.60
CA ASP A 250 42.34 -49.55 60.74
C ASP A 250 41.79 -48.80 61.96
N ARG A 251 42.03 -49.38 63.14
CA ARG A 251 41.56 -48.90 64.45
C ARG A 251 42.35 -47.68 64.93
N GLY A 252 41.70 -46.79 65.68
CA GLY A 252 42.43 -45.79 66.47
C GLY A 252 41.59 -44.90 67.38
N ASP A 253 41.15 -45.47 68.51
CA ASP A 253 40.68 -44.77 69.71
C ASP A 253 41.68 -43.71 70.21
N ASN A 254 41.27 -42.43 70.30
CA ASN A 254 41.54 -41.57 71.47
C ASN A 254 40.80 -40.22 71.36
N GLY A 255 40.07 -39.83 72.40
CA GLY A 255 39.48 -38.49 72.51
C GLY A 255 40.47 -37.44 73.01
N THR A 256 40.24 -36.17 72.67
CA THR A 256 40.42 -35.02 73.58
C THR A 256 39.84 -33.72 73.00
N SER A 257 39.19 -32.98 73.90
CA SER A 257 38.66 -31.61 73.89
C SER A 257 39.59 -30.51 73.34
N GLY A 258 39.03 -29.50 72.67
CA GLY A 258 39.65 -28.15 72.57
C GLY A 258 39.27 -27.25 71.37
N LYS A 259 38.12 -26.58 71.46
CA LYS A 259 37.79 -25.15 71.15
C LYS A 259 38.42 -24.30 70.02
N GLU A 260 37.52 -23.48 69.44
CA GLU A 260 37.64 -22.15 68.77
C GLU A 260 38.13 -22.14 67.31
N ASP A 261 37.66 -21.35 66.34
CA ASP A 261 36.49 -20.49 66.06
C ASP A 261 36.64 -20.09 64.56
N ALA A 262 35.58 -19.99 63.76
CA ALA A 262 35.40 -18.99 62.67
C ALA A 262 34.22 -19.31 61.71
N TRP A 263 33.25 -18.40 61.73
CA TRP A 263 32.31 -17.93 60.70
C TRP A 263 32.30 -18.56 59.30
N ASP A 264 31.17 -19.12 58.89
CA ASP A 264 30.27 -18.57 57.85
C ASP A 264 29.10 -19.53 57.59
N HIS A 265 27.87 -19.11 57.91
CA HIS A 265 26.64 -19.81 57.53
C HIS A 265 25.70 -18.80 56.86
N ASP A 266 25.55 -18.98 55.56
CA ASP A 266 24.59 -18.28 54.71
C ASP A 266 23.39 -19.19 54.42
N SER A 267 22.21 -18.60 54.60
CA SER A 267 20.93 -18.79 53.89
C SER A 267 20.22 -20.16 53.84
N GLY A 268 19.02 -20.15 54.41
CA GLY A 268 17.84 -20.92 54.00
C GLY A 268 16.61 -20.17 54.50
N ALA A 269 16.09 -19.25 53.68
CA ALA A 269 14.80 -19.35 53.01
C ALA A 269 13.59 -19.21 53.94
N GLU A 270 12.88 -18.08 53.82
CA GLU A 270 11.42 -18.09 53.79
C GLU A 270 10.88 -16.79 53.18
N ASP A 271 9.76 -16.99 52.51
CA ASP A 271 8.87 -16.11 51.75
C ASP A 271 8.31 -14.97 52.63
N ASP A 272 8.13 -13.78 52.06
CA ASP A 272 6.85 -13.06 52.14
C ASP A 272 6.92 -11.66 51.50
N SER A 273 5.81 -11.37 50.85
CA SER A 273 5.37 -10.10 50.26
C SER A 273 5.67 -8.86 51.09
N ASP A 274 6.11 -7.78 50.45
CA ASP A 274 5.34 -6.52 50.51
C ASP A 274 5.77 -5.47 49.48
N LYS A 275 4.80 -4.62 49.20
CA LYS A 275 4.73 -3.64 48.11
C LYS A 275 5.48 -2.38 48.46
N ASP A 276 6.34 -1.91 47.56
CA ASP A 276 6.78 -0.52 47.54
C ASP A 276 6.16 0.21 46.34
N MET A 277 5.25 1.11 46.70
CA MET A 277 4.52 2.04 45.86
C MET A 277 5.41 3.28 45.68
N GLU A 278 6.12 3.36 44.55
CA GLU A 278 6.90 4.55 44.22
C GLU A 278 5.97 5.60 43.60
N GLU A 279 5.81 6.69 44.35
CA GLU A 279 5.03 7.89 44.07
C GLU A 279 5.66 8.66 42.91
N LEU A 280 5.04 8.59 41.73
CA LEU A 280 5.42 9.38 40.56
C LEU A 280 4.54 10.64 40.48
N ASP A 281 5.24 11.75 40.66
CA ASP A 281 4.80 13.14 40.61
C ASP A 281 4.24 13.50 39.21
N TYR A 282 2.95 13.84 39.14
CA TYR A 282 2.30 14.29 37.90
C TYR A 282 2.32 15.83 37.83
N PRO A 283 2.75 16.44 36.71
CA PRO A 283 2.52 17.85 36.48
C PRO A 283 1.04 18.11 36.18
N GLU A 284 0.43 18.98 37.00
CA GLU A 284 -0.87 19.60 36.78
C GLU A 284 -0.69 20.83 35.87
N GLU A 285 -1.36 20.87 34.72
CA GLU A 285 -1.95 22.07 34.08
C GLU A 285 -2.45 21.72 32.66
N GLY A 286 -3.65 22.19 32.31
CA GLY A 286 -4.00 22.49 30.91
C GLY A 286 -5.25 21.82 30.33
N GLU A 287 -6.38 22.46 30.59
CA GLU A 287 -7.62 22.58 29.79
C GLU A 287 -7.71 21.96 28.37
N GLU A 288 -8.88 21.35 28.14
CA GLU A 288 -9.61 21.18 26.85
C GLU A 288 -8.94 20.45 25.67
N GLU A 289 -9.26 19.16 25.49
CA GLU A 289 -9.36 18.55 24.16
C GLU A 289 -10.81 18.12 23.91
N ARG A 290 -11.53 18.97 23.18
CA ARG A 290 -12.78 18.64 22.50
C ARG A 290 -12.48 17.58 21.44
N ASP A 291 -13.41 16.64 21.30
CA ASP A 291 -13.39 15.56 20.32
C ASP A 291 -12.99 16.03 18.91
N GLU A 292 -11.77 15.70 18.48
CA GLU A 292 -11.25 15.96 17.13
C GLU A 292 -11.77 14.90 16.12
N LEU A 293 -13.06 14.58 16.20
CA LEU A 293 -13.78 13.71 15.25
C LEU A 293 -14.78 14.48 14.37
N ASP A 294 -14.93 15.79 14.58
CA ASP A 294 -15.89 16.64 13.85
C ASP A 294 -15.27 17.52 12.74
N ASP A 295 -13.96 17.45 12.48
CA ASP A 295 -13.27 18.23 11.43
C ASP A 295 -12.86 17.39 10.19
N LEU A 296 -13.69 16.43 9.80
CA LEU A 296 -13.60 15.84 8.46
C LEU A 296 -14.33 16.75 7.45
N PRO A 297 -13.68 17.21 6.37
CA PRO A 297 -14.34 18.01 5.35
C PRO A 297 -15.55 17.27 4.75
N GLU A 298 -16.71 17.93 4.72
CA GLU A 298 -17.96 17.49 4.08
C GLU A 298 -17.87 17.41 2.54
N TRP A 299 -16.90 16.68 2.01
CA TRP A 299 -16.92 16.22 0.64
C TRP A 299 -16.23 14.87 0.53
N PHE A 300 -17.03 13.83 0.72
CA PHE A 300 -16.91 12.56 0.01
C PHE A 300 -18.09 12.44 -0.95
#